data_AF-A0A1V5GQT3-F1
#
_entry.id   AF-A0A1V5GQT3-F1
#
_cell.length_a   1.000
_cell.length_b   1.000
_cell.length_c   1.000
_cell.angle_alpha   90.00
_cell.angle_beta   90.00
_cell.angle_gamma   90.00
#
_symmetry.space_group_name_H-M   'P 1'
#
loop_
_entity.id
_entity.type
_entity.pdbx_description
1 polymer ?
#
loop_
_entity_poly.entity_id
_entity_poly.type
_entity_poly.pdbx_seq_one_letter_code
_entity_poly.pdbx_strand_id
1 'polypeptide(L)'
;MFKHKCEMCGLEFETNNTRAKYCIYCRDKAQAARNRAYAEKKKSGFAVKIGSEQICPICGKTYTVTSGSQKYCKECTAGKKRKKSAPNTEYLKGHYDYIRVNVPKGEREKIKSYAESQGMSVNKLLLTALEEYQNKHNYDKTSSQSSCYTYFMIRGNYDPDSITELLGLVPEKSWRIGDKRKNGTVYDFAMWQYGTCDSYDVYVENQMLKTITPFLSKISALKEIKQKYDVEFTLEVVPTIKSSEGVPCVAPSMEVMQFCCDTATKIDIDLYVDIDE
;
A
#
# COMPACT_ATOMS: atom_id res chain seq x y z
N MET A 1 -11.51 21.37 -25.36
CA MET A 1 -11.13 19.94 -25.28
C MET A 1 -11.90 19.17 -26.33
N PHE A 2 -11.31 18.13 -26.92
CA PHE A 2 -11.96 17.26 -27.89
C PHE A 2 -12.51 16.02 -27.19
N LYS A 3 -13.74 15.62 -27.54
CA LYS A 3 -14.39 14.40 -27.06
C LYS A 3 -13.98 13.22 -27.97
N HIS A 4 -13.48 12.16 -27.35
CA HIS A 4 -13.04 10.94 -28.04
C HIS A 4 -13.68 9.72 -27.40
N LYS A 5 -13.91 8.67 -28.21
CA LYS A 5 -14.35 7.36 -27.73
C LYS A 5 -13.15 6.41 -27.69
N CYS A 6 -12.93 5.74 -26.56
CA CYS A 6 -11.80 4.82 -26.40
C CYS A 6 -11.95 3.60 -27.33
N GLU A 7 -10.95 3.33 -28.17
CA GLU A 7 -10.95 2.18 -29.10
C GLU A 7 -10.93 0.81 -28.38
N MET A 8 -10.57 0.75 -27.08
CA MET A 8 -10.52 -0.52 -26.34
C MET A 8 -11.74 -0.79 -25.46
N CYS A 9 -12.27 0.23 -24.77
CA CYS A 9 -13.36 0.04 -23.82
C CYS A 9 -14.64 0.81 -24.20
N GLY A 10 -14.62 1.59 -25.27
CA GLY A 10 -15.78 2.38 -25.71
C GLY A 10 -16.14 3.58 -24.83
N LEU A 11 -15.42 3.83 -23.74
CA LEU A 11 -15.67 4.97 -22.85
C LEU A 11 -15.36 6.30 -23.54
N GLU A 12 -16.25 7.28 -23.38
CA GLU A 12 -16.05 8.64 -23.85
C GLU A 12 -15.14 9.42 -22.88
N PHE A 13 -14.17 10.16 -23.42
CA PHE A 13 -13.21 10.93 -22.63
C PHE A 13 -12.79 12.22 -23.35
N GLU A 14 -12.36 13.21 -22.57
CA GLU A 14 -11.96 14.52 -23.09
C GLU A 14 -10.43 14.70 -23.04
N THR A 15 -9.86 15.30 -24.09
CA THR A 15 -8.43 15.62 -24.13
C THR A 15 -8.10 16.74 -25.11
N ASN A 16 -6.96 17.39 -24.91
CA ASN A 16 -6.45 18.44 -25.81
C ASN A 16 -5.78 17.87 -27.08
N ASN A 17 -5.62 16.55 -27.19
CA ASN A 17 -5.01 15.90 -28.36
C ASN A 17 -6.06 15.39 -29.34
N THR A 18 -6.11 15.99 -30.54
CA THR A 18 -7.05 15.63 -31.63
C THR A 18 -6.90 14.20 -32.15
N ARG A 19 -5.84 13.48 -31.80
CA ARG A 19 -5.55 12.11 -32.25
C ARG A 19 -5.55 11.09 -31.11
N ALA A 20 -6.18 11.40 -29.98
CA ALA A 20 -6.23 10.47 -28.86
C ALA A 20 -7.14 9.27 -29.16
N LYS A 21 -6.66 8.06 -28.86
CA LYS A 21 -7.34 6.78 -29.14
C LYS A 21 -7.81 6.03 -27.90
N TYR A 22 -7.18 6.27 -26.75
CA TYR A 22 -7.41 5.52 -25.53
C TYR A 22 -7.63 6.46 -24.34
N CYS A 23 -8.60 6.12 -23.49
CA CYS A 23 -8.81 6.81 -22.21
C CYS A 23 -7.64 6.57 -21.24
N ILE A 24 -7.59 7.32 -20.14
CA ILE A 24 -6.50 7.27 -19.16
C ILE A 24 -6.26 5.85 -18.61
N TYR A 25 -7.33 5.09 -18.34
CA TYR A 25 -7.25 3.72 -17.82
C TYR A 25 -6.76 2.69 -18.85
N CYS A 26 -6.98 2.98 -20.12
CA CYS A 26 -6.69 2.07 -21.23
C CYS A 26 -5.33 2.38 -21.87
N ARG A 27 -4.77 3.56 -21.64
CA ARG A 27 -3.49 3.99 -22.22
C ARG A 27 -2.34 3.07 -21.84
N ASP A 28 -2.25 2.68 -20.57
CA ASP A 28 -1.16 1.85 -20.04
C ASP A 28 -1.24 0.42 -20.57
N LYS A 29 -2.45 -0.13 -20.66
CA LYS A 29 -2.70 -1.46 -21.27
C LYS A 29 -2.27 -1.48 -22.74
N ALA A 30 -2.62 -0.43 -23.50
CA ALA A 30 -2.21 -0.29 -24.89
C ALA A 30 -0.67 -0.11 -25.03
N GLN A 31 -0.03 0.61 -24.10
CA GLN A 31 1.42 0.76 -24.10
C GLN A 31 2.13 -0.57 -23.78
N ALA A 32 1.63 -1.33 -22.82
CA ALA A 32 2.15 -2.65 -22.48
C ALA A 32 2.06 -3.62 -23.67
N ALA A 33 0.93 -3.65 -24.37
CA ALA A 33 0.76 -4.47 -25.58
C ALA A 33 1.76 -4.09 -26.69
N ARG A 34 1.96 -2.79 -26.94
CA ARG A 34 2.98 -2.30 -27.89
C ARG A 34 4.39 -2.72 -27.51
N ASN A 35 4.73 -2.64 -26.23
CA ASN A 35 6.06 -3.03 -25.74
C ASN A 35 6.29 -4.53 -25.88
N ARG A 36 5.27 -5.37 -25.61
CA ARG A 36 5.34 -6.83 -25.84
C ARG A 36 5.57 -7.15 -27.30
N ALA A 37 4.77 -6.56 -28.20
CA ALA A 37 4.94 -6.75 -29.64
C ALA A 37 6.33 -6.28 -30.14
N TYR A 38 6.88 -5.21 -29.57
CA TYR A 38 8.24 -4.76 -29.86
C TYR A 38 9.30 -5.76 -29.35
N ALA A 39 9.14 -6.30 -28.14
CA ALA A 39 10.03 -7.30 -27.58
C ALA A 39 9.99 -8.62 -28.39
N GLU A 40 8.81 -9.04 -28.83
CA GLU A 40 8.61 -10.21 -29.71
C GLU A 40 9.29 -9.99 -31.07
N LYS A 41 9.12 -8.81 -31.69
CA LYS A 41 9.83 -8.45 -32.93
C LYS A 41 11.35 -8.41 -32.78
N LYS A 42 11.84 -8.03 -31.60
CA LYS A 42 13.28 -8.06 -31.29
C LYS A 42 13.78 -9.49 -31.10
N LYS A 43 12.99 -10.36 -30.46
CA LYS A 43 13.30 -11.79 -30.27
C LYS A 43 13.26 -12.57 -31.58
N SER A 44 12.33 -12.27 -32.48
CA SER A 44 12.18 -12.95 -33.77
C SER A 44 13.24 -12.58 -34.82
N GLY A 45 14.17 -11.66 -34.50
CA GLY A 45 15.28 -11.29 -35.38
C GLY A 45 14.91 -10.41 -36.58
N PHE A 46 13.62 -10.15 -36.82
CA PHE A 46 13.12 -9.28 -37.90
C PHE A 46 13.30 -7.77 -37.61
N ALA A 47 13.79 -7.39 -36.44
CA ALA A 47 14.08 -6.00 -36.11
C ALA A 47 15.32 -5.50 -36.88
N VAL A 48 15.16 -4.37 -37.59
CA VAL A 48 16.25 -3.69 -38.31
C VAL A 48 17.32 -3.28 -37.30
N LYS A 49 18.52 -3.86 -37.43
CA LYS A 49 19.66 -3.56 -36.56
C LYS A 49 20.28 -2.22 -36.98
N ILE A 50 20.67 -1.42 -36.00
CA ILE A 50 21.50 -0.23 -36.26
C ILE A 50 22.83 -0.73 -36.85
N GLY A 51 23.20 -0.21 -38.02
CA GLY A 51 24.35 -0.66 -38.81
C GLY A 51 24.03 -1.57 -40.00
N SER A 52 22.79 -2.09 -40.15
CA SER A 52 22.43 -2.89 -41.33
C SER A 52 22.23 -2.03 -42.57
N GLU A 53 22.46 -2.61 -43.75
CA GLU A 53 22.10 -1.99 -45.03
C GLU A 53 20.62 -2.20 -45.33
N GLN A 54 19.95 -1.15 -45.78
CA GLN A 54 18.54 -1.15 -46.19
C GLN A 54 18.37 -0.44 -47.53
N ILE A 55 17.36 -0.82 -48.30
CA ILE A 55 17.01 -0.16 -49.57
C ILE A 55 16.06 0.99 -49.29
N CYS A 56 16.35 2.18 -49.80
CA CYS A 56 15.50 3.35 -49.64
C CYS A 56 14.24 3.22 -50.51
N PRO A 57 13.01 3.25 -49.93
CA PRO A 57 11.77 3.17 -50.71
C PRO A 57 11.52 4.33 -51.69
N ILE A 58 12.27 5.44 -51.56
CA ILE A 58 12.10 6.65 -52.38
C ILE A 58 13.03 6.64 -53.60
N CYS A 59 14.28 6.20 -53.43
CA CYS A 59 15.30 6.29 -54.48
C CYS A 59 15.93 4.95 -54.87
N GLY A 60 15.55 3.85 -54.22
CA GLY A 60 16.08 2.51 -54.50
C GLY A 60 17.54 2.27 -54.11
N LYS A 61 18.28 3.30 -53.66
CA LYS A 61 19.67 3.16 -53.23
C LYS A 61 19.78 2.47 -51.87
N THR A 62 20.82 1.68 -51.67
CA THR A 62 21.18 1.12 -50.36
C THR A 62 21.71 2.22 -49.43
N TYR A 63 21.40 2.12 -48.15
CA TYR A 63 21.88 3.02 -47.12
C TYR A 63 22.06 2.30 -45.79
N THR A 64 23.02 2.76 -44.99
CA THR A 64 23.27 2.24 -43.64
C THR A 64 22.30 2.87 -42.63
N VAL A 65 21.65 2.03 -41.83
CA VAL A 65 20.73 2.47 -40.77
C VAL A 65 21.51 3.00 -39.58
N THR A 66 21.45 4.31 -39.35
CA THR A 66 22.15 4.98 -38.23
C THR A 66 21.26 5.19 -37.01
N SER A 67 19.94 5.06 -37.15
CA SER A 67 18.99 5.14 -36.03
C SER A 67 17.82 4.18 -36.24
N GLY A 68 17.26 3.67 -35.14
CA GLY A 68 16.13 2.72 -35.20
C GLY A 68 14.82 3.28 -35.77
N SER A 69 14.75 4.60 -36.02
CA SER A 69 13.59 5.27 -36.63
C SER A 69 13.85 5.72 -38.08
N GLN A 70 15.04 5.47 -38.62
CA GLN A 70 15.42 5.85 -39.98
C GLN A 70 14.69 4.96 -41.00
N LYS A 71 13.84 5.58 -41.84
CA LYS A 71 13.07 4.89 -42.90
C LYS A 71 13.59 5.14 -44.32
N TYR A 72 14.40 6.19 -44.51
CA TYR A 72 14.89 6.65 -45.80
C TYR A 72 16.38 6.98 -45.72
N CYS A 73 17.07 7.05 -46.86
CA CYS A 73 18.45 7.53 -46.90
C CYS A 73 18.54 9.02 -46.51
N LYS A 74 19.73 9.47 -46.09
CA LYS A 74 19.95 10.86 -45.62
C LYS A 74 19.59 11.89 -46.69
N GLU A 75 19.89 11.60 -47.95
CA GLU A 75 19.57 12.46 -49.11
C GLU A 75 18.05 12.65 -49.26
N CYS A 76 17.27 11.57 -49.26
CA CYS A 76 15.81 11.65 -49.36
C CYS A 76 15.14 12.23 -48.10
N THR A 77 15.85 12.26 -46.96
CA THR A 77 15.35 12.89 -45.72
C THR A 77 15.64 14.38 -45.68
N ALA A 78 16.63 14.86 -46.44
CA ALA A 78 17.15 16.24 -46.38
C ALA A 78 16.10 17.32 -46.68
N GLY A 79 15.00 16.98 -47.40
CA GLY A 79 13.89 17.90 -47.70
C GLY A 79 12.74 17.93 -46.68
N LYS A 80 12.72 17.06 -45.67
CA LYS A 80 11.62 16.94 -44.69
C LYS A 80 12.12 17.07 -43.24
N LYS A 81 12.83 18.15 -42.92
CA LYS A 81 13.08 18.50 -41.51
C LYS A 81 11.73 18.85 -40.87
N ARG A 82 11.16 17.93 -40.07
CA ARG A 82 10.10 18.29 -39.12
C ARG A 82 10.64 19.43 -38.26
N LYS A 83 9.99 20.59 -38.28
CA LYS A 83 10.19 21.59 -37.22
C LYS A 83 10.00 20.85 -35.91
N LYS A 84 11.05 20.78 -35.07
CA LYS A 84 10.89 20.32 -33.69
C LYS A 84 9.92 21.32 -33.06
N SER A 85 8.68 20.90 -32.82
CA SER A 85 7.80 21.65 -31.94
C SER A 85 8.53 21.75 -30.61
N ALA A 86 8.64 22.96 -30.07
CA ALA A 86 9.15 23.13 -28.72
C ALA A 86 8.40 22.14 -27.80
N PRO A 87 9.09 21.40 -26.92
CA PRO A 87 8.38 20.61 -25.92
C PRO A 87 7.38 21.54 -25.25
N ASN A 88 6.11 21.13 -25.17
CA ASN A 88 5.03 21.95 -24.63
C ASN A 88 5.30 22.18 -23.13
N THR A 89 6.11 23.20 -22.84
CA THR A 89 6.52 23.63 -21.51
C THR A 89 5.32 24.06 -20.68
N GLU A 90 4.22 24.47 -21.33
CA GLU A 90 2.97 24.87 -20.69
C GLU A 90 2.22 23.66 -20.11
N TYR A 91 2.16 22.54 -20.86
CA TYR A 91 1.57 21.30 -20.38
C TYR A 91 2.34 20.68 -19.20
N LEU A 92 3.68 20.72 -19.26
CA LEU A 92 4.52 20.22 -18.16
C LEU A 92 4.38 21.07 -16.91
N LYS A 93 4.41 22.41 -17.04
CA LYS A 93 4.23 23.35 -15.93
C LYS A 93 2.86 23.25 -15.27
N GLY A 94 1.80 22.96 -16.04
CA GLY A 94 0.45 22.90 -15.52
C GLY A 94 0.05 21.56 -14.89
N HIS A 95 0.84 20.48 -15.06
CA HIS A 95 0.44 19.13 -14.65
C HIS A 95 1.48 18.38 -13.81
N TYR A 96 2.71 18.90 -13.70
CA TYR A 96 3.78 18.25 -12.95
C TYR A 96 4.58 19.27 -12.15
N ASP A 97 4.74 18.98 -10.86
CA ASP A 97 5.71 19.67 -10.02
C ASP A 97 7.10 19.01 -10.14
N TYR A 98 8.15 19.82 -10.02
CA TYR A 98 9.53 19.33 -10.09
C TYR A 98 10.16 19.27 -8.71
N ILE A 99 10.57 18.06 -8.30
CA ILE A 99 11.30 17.84 -7.05
C ILE A 99 12.74 17.42 -7.41
N ARG A 100 13.73 18.17 -6.89
CA ARG A 100 15.15 17.85 -7.07
C ARG A 100 15.68 17.12 -5.84
N VAL A 101 16.12 15.88 -6.03
CA VAL A 101 16.72 15.06 -4.97
C VAL A 101 18.20 14.89 -5.23
N ASN A 102 19.02 15.20 -4.22
CA ASN A 102 20.46 14.91 -4.25
C ASN A 102 20.70 13.53 -3.65
N VAL A 103 21.45 12.70 -4.37
CA VAL A 103 21.75 11.32 -3.98
C VAL A 103 23.28 11.21 -3.84
N PRO A 104 23.81 10.46 -2.85
CA PRO A 104 25.25 10.23 -2.71
C PRO A 104 25.89 9.70 -4.00
N LYS A 105 27.17 10.03 -4.23
CA LYS A 105 27.90 9.60 -5.43
C LYS A 105 27.95 8.07 -5.49
N GLY A 106 27.53 7.50 -6.63
CA GLY A 106 27.51 6.04 -6.88
C GLY A 106 26.23 5.31 -6.49
N GLU A 107 25.32 5.96 -5.74
CA GLU A 107 24.03 5.36 -5.35
C GLU A 107 22.97 5.50 -6.45
N ARG A 108 23.13 6.46 -7.37
CA ARG A 108 22.22 6.66 -8.50
C ARG A 108 22.08 5.41 -9.37
N GLU A 109 23.19 4.77 -9.69
CA GLU A 109 23.23 3.56 -10.50
C GLU A 109 22.54 2.40 -9.79
N LYS A 110 22.74 2.26 -8.47
CA LYS A 110 22.08 1.25 -7.64
C LYS A 110 20.56 1.42 -7.63
N ILE A 111 20.08 2.65 -7.42
CA ILE A 111 18.63 2.96 -7.47
C ILE A 111 18.05 2.61 -8.83
N LYS A 112 18.79 2.92 -9.91
CA LYS A 112 18.34 2.62 -11.28
C LYS A 112 18.24 1.11 -11.51
N SER A 113 19.26 0.33 -11.15
CA SER A 113 19.25 -1.13 -11.26
C SER A 113 18.15 -1.76 -10.41
N TYR A 114 17.90 -1.24 -9.21
CA TYR A 114 16.81 -1.69 -8.36
C TYR A 114 15.44 -1.42 -9.00
N ALA A 115 15.20 -0.20 -9.49
CA ALA A 115 13.95 0.13 -10.19
C ALA A 115 13.70 -0.79 -11.40
N GLU A 116 14.74 -1.08 -12.18
CA GLU A 116 14.67 -2.00 -13.32
C GLU A 116 14.35 -3.43 -12.87
N SER A 117 14.94 -3.91 -11.77
CA SER A 117 14.65 -5.24 -11.21
C SER A 117 13.18 -5.38 -10.77
N GLN A 118 12.56 -4.28 -10.33
CA GLN A 118 11.15 -4.23 -9.96
C GLN A 118 10.21 -3.93 -11.15
N GLY A 119 10.75 -3.78 -12.36
CA GLY A 119 9.97 -3.43 -13.56
C GLY A 119 9.39 -2.01 -13.54
N MET A 120 10.02 -1.10 -12.79
CA MET A 120 9.56 0.27 -12.56
C MET A 120 10.55 1.30 -13.11
N SER A 121 10.07 2.53 -13.38
CA SER A 121 10.97 3.67 -13.58
C SER A 121 11.43 4.21 -12.22
N VAL A 122 12.58 4.88 -12.16
CA VAL A 122 13.06 5.53 -10.91
C VAL A 122 12.00 6.49 -10.34
N ASN A 123 11.29 7.23 -11.20
CA ASN A 123 10.21 8.11 -10.75
C ASN A 123 9.05 7.33 -10.13
N LYS A 124 8.63 6.22 -10.76
CA LYS A 124 7.56 5.37 -10.22
C LYS A 124 7.99 4.74 -8.90
N LEU A 125 9.24 4.28 -8.81
CA LEU A 125 9.81 3.72 -7.59
C LEU A 125 9.79 4.74 -6.45
N LEU A 126 10.22 5.98 -6.70
CA LEU A 126 10.22 7.04 -5.68
C LEU A 126 8.80 7.39 -5.22
N LEU A 127 7.85 7.49 -6.14
CA LEU A 127 6.45 7.76 -5.79
C LEU A 127 5.84 6.61 -4.99
N THR A 128 6.05 5.35 -5.40
CA THR A 128 5.56 4.18 -4.66
C THR A 128 6.22 4.06 -3.30
N ALA A 129 7.52 4.33 -3.17
CA ALA A 129 8.20 4.33 -1.88
C ALA A 129 7.66 5.43 -0.95
N LEU A 130 7.36 6.61 -1.50
CA LEU A 130 6.72 7.69 -0.74
C LEU A 130 5.30 7.31 -0.31
N GLU A 131 4.50 6.72 -1.19
CA GLU A 131 3.15 6.22 -0.85
C GLU A 131 3.21 5.12 0.21
N GLU A 132 4.11 4.14 0.09
CA GLU A 132 4.30 3.09 1.10
C GLU A 132 4.80 3.66 2.43
N TYR A 133 5.73 4.62 2.38
CA TYR A 133 6.22 5.31 3.57
C TYR A 133 5.09 6.09 4.23
N GLN A 134 4.31 6.85 3.44
CA GLN A 134 3.13 7.55 3.92
C GLN A 134 2.11 6.58 4.50
N ASN A 135 1.76 5.47 3.84
CA ASN A 135 0.81 4.51 4.40
C ASN A 135 1.31 3.86 5.70
N LYS A 136 2.62 3.65 5.84
CA LYS A 136 3.24 3.16 7.09
C LYS A 136 3.31 4.21 8.19
N HIS A 137 3.38 5.51 7.84
CA HIS A 137 3.55 6.62 8.80
C HIS A 137 2.30 7.51 8.97
N ASN A 138 1.27 7.34 8.12
CA ASN A 138 -0.08 7.90 8.24
C ASN A 138 -0.96 7.05 9.16
N TYR A 139 -0.38 6.10 9.88
CA TYR A 139 -1.04 5.57 11.06
C TYR A 139 -1.23 6.65 12.14
N ASP A 140 -0.61 7.84 12.03
CA ASP A 140 -0.53 8.75 13.19
C ASP A 140 -0.59 10.28 13.01
N LYS A 141 -0.80 10.87 11.81
CA LYS A 141 -0.82 12.38 11.71
C LYS A 141 -1.82 13.06 10.77
N THR A 142 -2.64 12.32 10.01
CA THR A 142 -3.62 12.96 9.08
C THR A 142 -4.99 12.29 9.09
N SER A 143 -5.33 11.48 10.09
CA SER A 143 -6.72 11.11 10.27
C SER A 143 -7.45 12.33 10.84
N SER A 144 -8.24 13.00 9.99
CA SER A 144 -9.27 13.94 10.43
C SER A 144 -10.40 13.25 11.21
N GLN A 145 -10.33 11.91 11.31
CA GLN A 145 -11.33 11.05 11.89
C GLN A 145 -10.85 10.43 13.19
N SER A 146 -11.76 10.33 14.15
CA SER A 146 -11.61 9.55 15.38
C SER A 146 -11.24 8.10 15.04
N SER A 147 -10.50 7.45 15.92
CA SER A 147 -10.10 6.06 15.76
C SER A 147 -10.39 5.29 17.04
N CYS A 148 -10.39 3.96 16.93
CA CYS A 148 -10.48 3.08 18.08
C CYS A 148 -9.85 1.77 17.68
N TYR A 149 -9.15 1.14 18.62
CA TYR A 149 -8.75 -0.25 18.48
C TYR A 149 -9.13 -1.04 19.73
N THR A 150 -9.44 -2.31 19.54
CA THR A 150 -9.80 -3.24 20.63
C THR A 150 -8.96 -4.50 20.56
N TYR A 151 -8.64 -5.10 21.70
CA TYR A 151 -7.95 -6.39 21.74
C TYR A 151 -8.25 -7.14 23.04
N PHE A 152 -8.13 -8.46 23.03
CA PHE A 152 -8.25 -9.27 24.23
C PHE A 152 -6.86 -9.60 24.75
N MET A 153 -6.63 -9.35 26.04
CA MET A 153 -5.37 -9.56 26.72
C MET A 153 -5.57 -10.49 27.92
N ILE A 154 -4.65 -11.43 28.06
CA ILE A 154 -4.43 -12.21 29.27
C ILE A 154 -3.11 -11.72 29.86
N ARG A 155 -3.13 -11.43 31.16
CA ARG A 155 -1.95 -10.99 31.93
C ARG A 155 -1.88 -11.77 33.22
N GLY A 156 -0.68 -12.18 33.63
CA GLY A 156 -0.52 -12.88 34.91
C GLY A 156 0.76 -13.70 35.00
N ASN A 157 0.72 -14.72 35.85
CA ASN A 157 1.83 -15.65 36.05
C ASN A 157 1.54 -17.01 35.41
N TYR A 158 1.99 -17.18 34.17
CA TYR A 158 1.79 -18.39 33.37
C TYR A 158 2.82 -18.47 32.23
N ASP A 159 2.86 -19.64 31.58
CA ASP A 159 3.56 -19.83 30.31
C ASP A 159 2.62 -19.51 29.13
N PRO A 160 2.93 -18.51 28.27
CA PRO A 160 2.11 -18.18 27.09
C PRO A 160 1.79 -19.37 26.18
N ASP A 161 2.67 -20.36 26.05
CA ASP A 161 2.42 -21.53 25.20
C ASP A 161 1.28 -22.40 25.77
N SER A 162 1.16 -22.46 27.09
CA SER A 162 0.05 -23.18 27.75
C SER A 162 -1.30 -22.53 27.45
N ILE A 163 -1.34 -21.20 27.33
CA ILE A 163 -2.57 -20.48 26.93
C ILE A 163 -2.90 -20.74 25.46
N THR A 164 -1.89 -20.72 24.59
CA THR A 164 -2.04 -21.07 23.18
C THR A 164 -2.58 -22.48 22.99
N GLU A 165 -2.09 -23.46 23.75
CA GLU A 165 -2.58 -24.83 23.71
C GLU A 165 -4.03 -24.94 24.18
N LEU A 166 -4.36 -24.36 25.35
CA LEU A 166 -5.71 -24.42 25.93
C LEU A 166 -6.77 -23.75 25.05
N LEU A 167 -6.42 -22.62 24.42
CA LEU A 167 -7.34 -21.90 23.55
C LEU A 167 -7.31 -22.41 22.11
N GLY A 168 -6.25 -23.08 21.67
CA GLY A 168 -6.02 -23.40 20.26
C GLY A 168 -5.94 -22.15 19.40
N LEU A 169 -5.38 -21.06 19.93
CA LEU A 169 -5.20 -19.77 19.27
C LEU A 169 -3.73 -19.35 19.33
N VAL A 170 -3.23 -18.74 18.26
CA VAL A 170 -1.87 -18.21 18.19
C VAL A 170 -1.91 -16.72 18.50
N PRO A 171 -1.23 -16.21 19.54
CA PRO A 171 -1.27 -14.81 19.91
C PRO A 171 -0.67 -13.94 18.82
N GLU A 172 -1.19 -12.73 18.68
CA GLU A 172 -0.59 -11.68 17.85
C GLU A 172 0.63 -11.08 18.54
N LYS A 173 0.61 -11.05 19.88
CA LYS A 173 1.70 -10.57 20.71
C LYS A 173 1.75 -11.35 22.01
N SER A 174 2.94 -11.73 22.45
CA SER A 174 3.16 -12.33 23.76
C SER A 174 4.56 -12.04 24.28
N TRP A 175 4.73 -12.19 25.59
CA TRP A 175 6.03 -12.24 26.24
C TRP A 175 5.95 -13.05 27.54
N ARG A 176 7.10 -13.50 28.01
CA ARG A 176 7.27 -14.27 29.25
C ARG A 176 7.83 -13.40 30.36
N ILE A 177 7.64 -13.86 31.59
CA ILE A 177 8.35 -13.30 32.75
C ILE A 177 9.85 -13.50 32.53
N GLY A 178 10.62 -12.42 32.69
CA GLY A 178 12.07 -12.39 32.49
C GLY A 178 12.51 -11.97 31.08
N ASP A 179 11.61 -11.89 30.11
CA ASP A 179 11.96 -11.41 28.76
C ASP A 179 12.42 -9.94 28.81
N LYS A 180 13.42 -9.61 27.99
CA LYS A 180 13.98 -8.25 27.93
C LYS A 180 13.08 -7.30 27.16
N ARG A 181 12.84 -6.12 27.75
CA ARG A 181 12.21 -4.96 27.12
C ARG A 181 13.24 -4.19 26.28
N LYS A 182 12.76 -3.31 25.40
CA LYS A 182 13.60 -2.46 24.53
C LYS A 182 14.56 -1.55 25.31
N ASN A 183 14.17 -1.12 26.51
CA ASN A 183 14.99 -0.28 27.41
C ASN A 183 15.93 -1.11 28.31
N GLY A 184 16.00 -2.43 28.13
CA GLY A 184 16.89 -3.32 28.89
C GLY A 184 16.32 -3.85 30.22
N THR A 185 15.18 -3.35 30.69
CA THR A 185 14.50 -3.96 31.85
C THR A 185 13.85 -5.28 31.46
N VAL A 186 13.35 -6.05 32.43
CA VAL A 186 12.63 -7.32 32.16
C VAL A 186 11.13 -7.17 32.38
N TYR A 187 10.34 -8.08 31.79
CA TYR A 187 8.93 -8.22 32.15
C TYR A 187 8.79 -9.01 33.46
N ASP A 188 7.94 -8.51 34.35
CA ASP A 188 7.58 -9.07 35.66
C ASP A 188 6.29 -9.89 35.62
N PHE A 189 5.62 -9.94 34.45
CA PHE A 189 4.42 -10.73 34.18
C PHE A 189 4.45 -11.29 32.75
N ALA A 190 3.73 -12.37 32.52
CA ALA A 190 3.47 -12.90 31.18
C ALA A 190 2.27 -12.18 30.56
N MET A 191 2.31 -11.97 29.24
CA MET A 191 1.22 -11.38 28.48
C MET A 191 0.93 -12.21 27.24
N TRP A 192 -0.36 -12.36 26.93
CA TRP A 192 -0.86 -13.01 25.74
C TRP A 192 -2.00 -12.16 25.15
N GLN A 193 -1.85 -11.68 23.91
CA GLN A 193 -2.80 -10.80 23.24
C GLN A 193 -3.28 -11.41 21.92
N TYR A 194 -4.57 -11.25 21.63
CA TYR A 194 -5.19 -11.72 20.39
C TYR A 194 -6.45 -10.91 20.04
N GLY A 195 -6.86 -10.98 18.77
CA GLY A 195 -8.12 -10.43 18.31
C GLY A 195 -8.07 -8.92 18.17
N THR A 196 -6.91 -8.36 17.83
CA THR A 196 -6.78 -6.92 17.62
C THR A 196 -7.68 -6.49 16.46
N CYS A 197 -8.58 -5.55 16.73
CA CYS A 197 -9.44 -4.92 15.73
C CYS A 197 -9.11 -3.44 15.68
N ASP A 198 -8.52 -2.98 14.57
CA ASP A 198 -8.13 -1.58 14.30
C ASP A 198 -9.00 -0.91 13.24
N SER A 199 -9.96 -1.65 12.68
CA SER A 199 -10.93 -1.15 11.71
C SER A 199 -12.02 -0.35 12.42
N TYR A 200 -11.77 0.96 12.56
CA TYR A 200 -12.67 1.90 13.24
C TYR A 200 -14.14 1.74 12.84
N ASP A 201 -15.00 1.62 13.86
CA ASP A 201 -16.45 1.69 13.78
C ASP A 201 -16.94 2.73 14.80
N VAL A 202 -17.89 3.58 14.39
CA VAL A 202 -18.52 4.56 15.28
C VAL A 202 -19.31 3.88 16.41
N TYR A 203 -19.78 2.65 16.16
CA TYR A 203 -20.35 1.75 17.16
C TYR A 203 -19.26 0.82 17.68
N VAL A 204 -18.60 1.23 18.76
CA VAL A 204 -17.42 0.50 19.29
C VAL A 204 -17.80 -0.92 19.76
N GLU A 205 -19.06 -1.17 20.13
CA GLU A 205 -19.59 -2.52 20.40
C GLU A 205 -19.32 -3.53 19.27
N ASN A 206 -19.35 -3.10 18.00
CA ASN A 206 -19.09 -3.99 16.87
C ASN A 206 -17.62 -4.44 16.86
N GLN A 207 -16.70 -3.56 17.25
CA GLN A 207 -15.27 -3.90 17.37
C GLN A 207 -15.03 -4.80 18.57
N MET A 208 -15.64 -4.50 19.72
CA MET A 208 -15.60 -5.36 20.90
C MET A 208 -16.08 -6.78 20.55
N LEU A 209 -17.22 -6.88 19.85
CA LEU A 209 -17.78 -8.16 19.42
C LEU A 209 -16.83 -8.92 18.48
N LYS A 210 -16.24 -8.23 17.48
CA LYS A 210 -15.23 -8.83 16.58
C LYS A 210 -14.03 -9.38 17.36
N THR A 211 -13.52 -8.63 18.34
CA THR A 211 -12.41 -9.06 19.20
C THR A 211 -12.76 -10.31 20.00
N ILE A 212 -13.96 -10.39 20.59
CA ILE A 212 -14.34 -11.53 21.44
C ILE A 212 -14.88 -12.74 20.68
N THR A 213 -15.31 -12.58 19.41
CA THR A 213 -15.93 -13.64 18.59
C THR A 213 -15.15 -14.96 18.61
N PRO A 214 -13.80 -14.98 18.47
CA PRO A 214 -13.02 -16.22 18.53
C PRO A 214 -13.09 -16.95 19.88
N PHE A 215 -13.42 -16.24 20.95
CA PHE A 215 -13.47 -16.73 22.33
C PHE A 215 -14.86 -17.20 22.77
N LEU A 216 -15.93 -16.84 22.04
CA LEU A 216 -17.29 -17.24 22.39
C LEU A 216 -17.46 -18.77 22.48
N SER A 217 -16.78 -19.51 21.60
CA SER A 217 -16.75 -20.99 21.63
C SER A 217 -15.78 -21.57 22.68
N LYS A 218 -15.04 -20.73 23.39
CA LYS A 218 -13.91 -21.11 24.27
C LYS A 218 -14.12 -20.66 25.73
N ILE A 219 -15.33 -20.27 26.10
CA ILE A 219 -15.66 -19.82 27.47
C ILE A 219 -15.25 -20.85 28.52
N SER A 220 -15.49 -22.15 28.28
CA SER A 220 -15.07 -23.21 29.22
C SER A 220 -13.55 -23.26 29.40
N ALA A 221 -12.77 -23.09 28.33
CA ALA A 221 -11.32 -23.06 28.40
C ALA A 221 -10.81 -21.80 29.12
N LEU A 222 -11.45 -20.64 28.91
CA LEU A 222 -11.14 -19.42 29.65
C LEU A 222 -11.41 -19.56 31.15
N LYS A 223 -12.50 -20.23 31.53
CA LYS A 223 -12.80 -20.56 32.94
C LYS A 223 -11.74 -21.49 33.53
N GLU A 224 -11.29 -22.50 32.79
CA GLU A 224 -10.21 -23.39 33.23
C GLU A 224 -8.90 -22.62 33.44
N ILE A 225 -8.53 -21.74 32.51
CA ILE A 225 -7.35 -20.89 32.61
C ILE A 225 -7.37 -20.06 33.89
N LYS A 226 -8.52 -19.45 34.24
CA LYS A 226 -8.69 -18.69 35.49
C LYS A 226 -8.61 -19.53 36.76
N GLN A 227 -8.95 -20.81 36.70
CA GLN A 227 -8.82 -21.71 37.84
C GLN A 227 -7.38 -22.21 38.01
N LYS A 228 -6.66 -22.39 36.90
CA LYS A 228 -5.32 -22.97 36.88
C LYS A 228 -4.22 -21.95 37.13
N TYR A 229 -4.39 -20.72 36.68
CA TYR A 229 -3.37 -19.68 36.72
C TYR A 229 -3.88 -18.43 37.42
N ASP A 230 -2.94 -17.70 38.05
CA ASP A 230 -3.21 -16.35 38.54
C ASP A 230 -3.19 -15.38 37.35
N VAL A 231 -4.38 -15.13 36.80
CA VAL A 231 -4.55 -14.35 35.56
C VAL A 231 -5.71 -13.37 35.62
N GLU A 232 -5.46 -12.25 34.95
CA GLU A 232 -6.42 -11.23 34.61
C GLU A 232 -6.72 -11.26 33.11
N PHE A 233 -8.00 -11.21 32.77
CA PHE A 233 -8.48 -11.05 31.40
C PHE A 233 -8.98 -9.63 31.23
N THR A 234 -8.55 -8.98 30.16
CA THR A 234 -8.96 -7.61 29.82
C THR A 234 -9.38 -7.56 28.37
N LEU A 235 -10.58 -7.05 28.11
CA LEU A 235 -10.97 -6.52 26.81
C LEU A 235 -10.60 -5.05 26.80
N GLU A 236 -9.52 -4.73 26.09
CA GLU A 236 -9.01 -3.38 25.95
C GLU A 236 -9.75 -2.63 24.85
N VAL A 237 -10.09 -1.38 25.12
CA VAL A 237 -10.81 -0.49 24.22
C VAL A 237 -10.13 0.86 24.25
N VAL A 238 -9.48 1.23 23.15
CA VAL A 238 -8.63 2.43 23.11
C VAL A 238 -9.14 3.41 22.07
N PRO A 239 -10.17 4.21 22.40
CA PRO A 239 -10.67 5.25 21.51
C PRO A 239 -9.75 6.47 21.52
N THR A 240 -9.50 7.04 20.34
CA THR A 240 -8.92 8.37 20.17
C THR A 240 -9.95 9.27 19.50
N ILE A 241 -10.49 10.22 20.25
CA ILE A 241 -11.56 11.12 19.81
C ILE A 241 -10.96 12.43 19.28
N LYS A 242 -11.38 12.85 18.10
CA LYS A 242 -11.07 14.17 17.53
C LYS A 242 -12.07 15.21 18.01
N SER A 243 -11.60 16.36 18.50
CA SER A 243 -12.48 17.41 19.06
C SER A 243 -13.54 17.97 18.10
N SER A 244 -13.32 17.85 16.79
CA SER A 244 -14.21 18.36 15.75
C SER A 244 -15.32 17.39 15.30
N GLU A 245 -15.38 16.17 15.85
CA GLU A 245 -16.26 15.09 15.38
C GLU A 245 -17.32 14.65 16.39
N GLY A 246 -18.27 13.81 15.94
CA GLY A 246 -19.23 13.14 16.80
C GLY A 246 -18.53 12.15 17.75
N VAL A 247 -18.95 12.17 19.02
CA VAL A 247 -18.39 11.31 20.07
C VAL A 247 -18.75 9.83 19.77
N PRO A 248 -17.77 8.91 19.68
CA PRO A 248 -18.04 7.49 19.46
C PRO A 248 -18.87 6.90 20.61
N CYS A 249 -19.76 5.96 20.28
CA CYS A 249 -20.49 5.22 21.29
C CYS A 249 -19.61 4.08 21.82
N VAL A 250 -19.18 4.19 23.08
CA VAL A 250 -18.34 3.19 23.76
C VAL A 250 -19.17 2.21 24.60
N ALA A 251 -20.47 2.10 24.33
CA ALA A 251 -21.34 1.17 25.04
C ALA A 251 -21.06 -0.28 24.55
N PRO A 252 -20.83 -1.25 25.44
CA PRO A 252 -20.77 -2.67 25.06
C PRO A 252 -22.17 -3.22 24.78
N SER A 253 -22.28 -4.12 23.81
CA SER A 253 -23.54 -4.84 23.54
C SER A 253 -23.86 -5.84 24.66
N MET A 254 -25.11 -6.32 24.71
CA MET A 254 -25.52 -7.38 25.66
C MET A 254 -24.67 -8.64 25.56
N GLU A 255 -24.25 -9.01 24.34
CA GLU A 255 -23.41 -10.18 24.11
C GLU A 255 -21.99 -9.98 24.66
N VAL A 256 -21.42 -8.78 24.48
CA VAL A 256 -20.11 -8.43 25.06
C VAL A 256 -20.17 -8.43 26.58
N MET A 257 -21.22 -7.84 27.16
CA MET A 257 -21.42 -7.84 28.61
C MET A 257 -21.57 -9.26 29.16
N GLN A 258 -22.36 -10.11 28.48
CA GLN A 258 -22.55 -11.50 28.89
C GLN A 258 -21.24 -12.28 28.85
N PHE A 259 -20.45 -12.15 27.77
CA PHE A 259 -19.13 -12.77 27.67
C PHE A 259 -18.21 -12.32 28.82
N CYS A 260 -18.18 -11.02 29.12
CA CYS A 260 -17.32 -10.49 30.18
C CYS A 260 -17.72 -11.03 31.56
N CYS A 261 -19.02 -11.09 31.85
CA CYS A 261 -19.55 -11.71 33.07
C CYS A 261 -19.21 -13.20 33.16
N ASP A 262 -19.42 -13.95 32.08
CA ASP A 262 -19.18 -15.40 32.06
C ASP A 262 -17.71 -15.76 32.23
N THR A 263 -16.80 -14.92 31.76
CA THR A 263 -15.35 -15.18 31.79
C THR A 263 -14.63 -14.41 32.90
N ALA A 264 -15.34 -13.60 33.68
CA ALA A 264 -14.76 -12.62 34.61
C ALA A 264 -13.67 -11.76 33.94
N THR A 265 -13.97 -11.28 32.72
CA THR A 265 -13.13 -10.37 31.94
C THR A 265 -13.47 -8.93 32.28
N LYS A 266 -12.45 -8.12 32.54
CA LYS A 266 -12.59 -6.67 32.71
C LYS A 266 -12.69 -6.01 31.35
N ILE A 267 -13.47 -4.95 31.26
CA ILE A 267 -13.37 -4.01 30.13
C ILE A 267 -12.52 -2.85 30.63
N ASP A 268 -11.42 -2.57 29.95
CA ASP A 268 -10.58 -1.41 30.22
C ASP A 268 -10.67 -0.44 29.04
N ILE A 269 -10.82 0.85 29.35
CA ILE A 269 -11.09 1.89 28.36
C ILE A 269 -10.07 3.01 28.51
N ASP A 270 -9.05 2.98 27.66
CA ASP A 270 -8.00 4.00 27.57
C ASP A 270 -8.41 5.07 26.55
N LEU A 271 -9.11 6.10 27.01
CA LEU A 271 -9.58 7.19 26.16
C LEU A 271 -8.50 8.26 25.95
N TYR A 272 -8.23 8.57 24.68
CA TYR A 272 -7.42 9.70 24.25
C TYR A 272 -8.29 10.75 23.57
N VAL A 273 -7.99 12.02 23.80
CA VAL A 273 -8.62 13.16 23.11
C VAL A 273 -7.53 13.90 22.36
N ASP A 274 -7.72 14.04 21.06
CA ASP A 274 -6.87 14.85 20.20
C ASP A 274 -7.55 16.20 19.97
N ILE A 275 -6.88 17.25 20.44
CA ILE A 275 -7.36 18.63 20.44
C ILE A 275 -6.60 19.33 19.31
N ASP A 276 -7.31 19.75 18.26
CA ASP A 276 -6.71 20.57 17.21
C ASP A 276 -6.28 21.91 17.82
N GLU A 277 -4.98 22.27 17.68
CA GLU A 277 -4.43 23.59 18.06
C GLU A 277 -4.86 24.72 17.11
#